data_AF-A0A316QJZ4-F1
#
_entry.id   AF-A0A316QJZ4-F1
#
_cell.length_a   1.000
_cell.length_b   1.000
_cell.length_c   1.000
_cell.angle_alpha   90.00
_cell.angle_beta   90.00
_cell.angle_gamma   90.00
#
_symmetry.space_group_name_H-M   'P 1'
#
loop_
_entity.id
_entity.type
_entity.pdbx_description
1 polymer ?
#
loop_
_entity_poly.entity_id
_entity_poly.type
_entity_poly.pdbx_seq_one_letter_code
_entity_poly.pdbx_strand_id
1 'polypeptide(L)' 'MNCPFCGKEIRDGYIQSARRIFFSERERTVFFNPHKVEKDVPVTGGFFNLSAPAHYCDDCRCLFVKTDEKET' A
#
# COMPACT_ATOMS: atom_id res chain seq x y z
N MET A 1 3.45 11.22 -9.94
CA MET A 1 2.04 11.60 -9.65
C MET A 1 2.05 12.88 -8.82
N ASN A 2 0.95 13.64 -8.76
CA ASN A 2 0.82 14.79 -7.85
C ASN A 2 -0.18 14.47 -6.74
N CYS A 3 0.07 15.00 -5.54
CA CYS A 3 -0.79 14.83 -4.38
C CYS A 3 -2.15 15.49 -4.65
N PRO A 4 -3.28 14.79 -4.49
CA PRO A 4 -4.60 15.36 -4.73
C PRO A 4 -4.98 16.46 -3.72
N PHE A 5 -4.28 16.54 -2.59
CA PHE A 5 -4.57 17.53 -1.54
C PHE A 5 -3.76 18.83 -1.68
N CYS A 6 -2.49 18.74 -2.10
CA CYS A 6 -1.59 19.91 -2.16
C CYS A 6 -0.96 20.17 -3.53
N GLY A 7 -1.22 19.30 -4.52
CA GLY A 7 -0.70 19.44 -5.89
C GLY A 7 0.80 19.18 -6.05
N LYS A 8 1.55 18.93 -4.96
CA LYS A 8 3.00 18.67 -5.01
C LYS A 8 3.32 17.25 -5.49
N GLU A 9 4.56 17.05 -5.92
CA GLU A 9 5.07 15.73 -6.31
C GLU A 9 4.99 14.74 -5.14
N ILE A 10 4.72 13.47 -5.46
CA ILE A 10 4.68 12.38 -4.48
C ILE A 10 5.68 11.30 -4.83
N ARG A 11 6.19 10.63 -3.80
CA ARG A 11 7.18 9.56 -3.93
C ARG A 11 6.51 8.23 -4.20
N ASP A 12 7.06 7.49 -5.16
CA ASP A 12 6.63 6.15 -5.50
C ASP A 12 7.37 5.12 -4.63
N GLY A 13 6.67 4.07 -4.23
CA GLY A 13 7.25 3.00 -3.43
C GLY A 13 6.24 1.90 -3.17
N TYR A 14 6.33 1.31 -1.99
CA TYR A 14 5.57 0.13 -1.62
C TYR A 14 5.11 0.22 -0.18
N ILE A 15 3.83 -0.08 0.07
CA ILE A 15 3.33 -0.39 1.40
C ILE A 15 3.57 -1.88 1.67
N GLN A 16 4.16 -2.22 2.81
CA GLN A 16 4.56 -3.60 3.10
C GLN A 16 4.40 -3.95 4.58
N SER A 17 4.15 -5.22 4.88
CA SER A 17 4.01 -5.70 6.26
C SER A 17 4.59 -7.10 6.47
N ALA A 18 5.36 -7.25 7.54
CA ALA A 18 5.69 -8.56 8.15
C ALA A 18 5.25 -8.62 9.63
N ARG A 19 5.44 -7.52 10.36
CA ARG A 19 5.00 -7.33 11.77
C ARG A 19 4.35 -5.97 12.03
N ARG A 20 4.71 -4.96 11.23
CA ARG A 20 4.16 -3.60 11.22
C ARG A 20 4.04 -3.16 9.77
N ILE A 21 3.05 -2.33 9.48
CA ILE A 21 2.84 -1.74 8.15
C ILE A 21 3.76 -0.52 8.01
N PHE A 22 4.52 -0.45 6.92
CA PHE A 22 5.37 0.70 6.61
C PHE A 22 5.48 0.94 5.09
N PHE A 23 5.82 2.18 4.72
CA PHE A 23 6.13 2.58 3.35
C PHE A 23 7.65 2.57 3.11
N SER A 24 8.08 2.12 1.94
CA SER A 24 9.48 2.11 1.51
C SER A 24 9.55 2.23 -0.01
N GLU A 25 10.50 3.01 -0.52
CA GLU A 25 10.78 3.09 -1.96
C GLU A 25 11.35 1.77 -2.53
N ARG A 26 11.78 0.85 -1.66
CA ARG A 26 12.24 -0.50 -2.04
C ARG A 26 11.28 -1.59 -1.58
N GLU A 27 10.95 -2.48 -2.50
CA GLU A 27 10.22 -3.73 -2.23
C GLU A 27 11.08 -4.71 -1.41
N ARG A 28 10.47 -5.43 -0.47
CA ARG A 28 11.10 -6.49 0.31
C ARG A 28 10.19 -7.71 0.37
N THR A 29 10.77 -8.91 0.39
CA THR A 29 10.03 -10.15 0.63
C THR A 29 9.62 -10.23 2.10
N VAL A 30 8.33 -10.43 2.34
CA VAL A 30 7.71 -10.48 3.67
C VAL A 30 6.71 -11.64 3.73
N PHE A 31 6.46 -12.20 4.93
CA PHE A 31 5.52 -13.31 5.15
C PHE A 31 4.56 -12.95 6.31
N PHE A 32 3.26 -13.09 6.09
CA PHE A 32 2.17 -12.68 6.96
C PHE A 32 0.84 -13.26 6.44
N ASN A 33 -0.04 -13.71 7.33
CA ASN A 33 -1.36 -14.20 6.96
C ASN A 33 -2.42 -13.30 7.62
N PRO A 34 -3.13 -12.46 6.86
CA PRO A 34 -4.18 -11.62 7.42
C PRO A 34 -5.42 -12.45 7.80
N HIS A 35 -5.96 -12.24 9.00
CA HIS A 35 -7.30 -12.69 9.33
C HIS A 35 -8.29 -11.76 8.63
N LYS A 36 -9.00 -12.24 7.58
CA LYS A 36 -10.02 -11.44 6.87
C LYS A 36 -11.19 -11.13 7.80
N VAL A 37 -11.51 -9.85 7.97
CA VAL A 37 -12.77 -9.35 8.55
C VAL A 37 -13.71 -8.90 7.42
N GLU A 38 -15.03 -9.00 7.60
CA GLU A 38 -16.07 -8.76 6.57
C GLU A 38 -16.00 -7.42 5.80
N LYS A 39 -15.23 -6.43 6.26
CA LYS A 39 -15.11 -5.11 5.64
C LYS A 39 -13.68 -4.78 5.20
N ASP A 40 -12.77 -5.74 5.26
CA ASP A 40 -11.39 -5.55 4.83
C ASP A 40 -11.32 -5.58 3.30
N VAL A 41 -10.81 -4.50 2.71
CA VAL A 41 -10.51 -4.43 1.28
C VAL A 41 -9.08 -4.94 1.08
N PRO A 42 -8.87 -6.10 0.44
CA PRO A 42 -7.53 -6.62 0.20
C PRO A 42 -6.80 -5.73 -0.81
N VAL A 43 -5.70 -5.15 -0.35
CA VAL A 43 -4.86 -4.27 -1.16
C VAL A 43 -3.92 -5.06 -2.09
N THR A 44 -3.67 -6.33 -1.75
CA THR A 44 -2.84 -7.27 -2.51
C THR A 44 -3.39 -8.68 -2.36
N GLY A 45 -3.12 -9.55 -3.35
CA GLY A 45 -3.64 -10.91 -3.43
C GLY A 45 -2.55 -11.96 -3.24
N GLY A 46 -2.81 -12.96 -2.39
CA GLY A 46 -2.00 -14.17 -2.25
C GLY A 46 -1.18 -14.25 -0.95
N PHE A 47 -0.78 -15.47 -0.59
CA PHE A 47 -0.10 -15.78 0.68
C PHE A 47 1.34 -15.22 0.78
N PHE A 48 1.93 -14.84 -0.35
CA PHE A 48 3.33 -14.40 -0.48
C PHE A 48 3.49 -12.96 -0.98
N ASN A 49 2.40 -12.26 -1.32
CA ASN A 49 2.42 -10.89 -1.80
C ASN A 49 1.88 -9.99 -0.70
N LEU A 50 2.77 -9.45 0.13
CA LEU A 50 2.42 -8.58 1.26
C LEU A 50 3.00 -7.18 1.10
N SER A 51 3.39 -6.89 -0.14
CA SER A 51 3.70 -5.58 -0.68
C SER A 51 2.61 -5.18 -1.66
N ALA A 52 2.35 -3.88 -1.75
CA ALA A 52 1.58 -3.29 -2.84
C ALA A 52 2.25 -1.97 -3.25
N PRO A 53 2.27 -1.65 -4.57
CA PRO A 53 2.70 -0.33 -5.03
C PRO A 53 1.90 0.77 -4.33
N ALA A 54 2.58 1.78 -3.84
CA ALA A 54 1.98 2.86 -3.08
C ALA A 54 2.66 4.18 -3.40
N HIS A 55 1.98 5.28 -3.09
CA HIS A 55 2.51 6.63 -3.27
C HIS A 55 2.39 7.42 -1.98
N TYR A 56 3.43 8.16 -1.62
CA TYR A 56 3.48 8.93 -0.37
C TYR A 56 3.77 10.41 -0.63
N CYS A 57 2.95 11.28 -0.04
CA CYS A 57 3.17 12.73 -0.05
C CYS A 57 3.83 13.16 1.27
N ASP A 58 5.05 13.71 1.21
CA ASP A 58 5.77 14.16 2.40
C ASP A 58 5.10 15.34 3.11
N ASP A 59 4.50 16.27 2.34
CA ASP A 59 3.84 17.46 2.91
C ASP A 59 2.54 17.12 3.63
N CYS A 60 1.65 16.37 2.98
CA CYS A 60 0.35 16.02 3.56
C CYS A 60 0.42 14.80 4.49
N ARG A 61 1.52 14.04 4.45
CA ARG A 61 1.70 12.76 5.13
C ARG A 61 0.60 11.74 4.80
N CYS A 62 0.14 11.77 3.55
CA CYS A 62 -0.89 10.87 3.02
C CYS A 62 -0.25 9.72 2.26
N LEU A 63 -0.81 8.52 2.42
CA LEU A 63 -0.43 7.32 1.69
C LEU A 63 -1.59 6.91 0.76
N PHE A 64 -1.27 6.71 -0.51
CA PHE A 64 -2.22 6.32 -1.54
C PHE A 64 -1.87 4.93 -2.05
N VAL A 65 -2.86 4.04 -2.07
CA VAL A 65 -2.70 2.70 -2.62
C VAL A 65 -3.88 2.44 -3.54
N LYS A 66 -3.57 2.03 -4.77
CA LYS A 66 -4.60 1.61 -5.72
C LYS A 66 -4.85 0.13 -5.52
N THR A 67 -6.11 -0.24 -5.31
CA THR A 67 -6.54 -1.64 -5.25
C THR A 67 -6.95 -2.09 -6.65
N ASP A 68 -6.60 -3.32 -7.02
CA ASP A 68 -6.92 -3.88 -8.34
C ASP A 68 -8.24 -4.69 -8.36
N GLU A 69 -9.06 -4.61 -7.31
CA GLU A 69 -10.33 -5.34 -7.28
C GLU A 69 -11.29 -4.87 -8.39
N LYS A 70 -11.49 -5.75 -9.39
CA LYS A 70 -12.84 -5.95 -9.93
C LYS A 70 -13.59 -6.78 -8.89
N GLU A 71 -14.63 -6.21 -8.30
CA GLU A 71 -15.67 -6.98 -7.62
C GLU A 71 -16.04 -8.18 -8.51
N THR A 72 -15.90 -9.40 -7.98
CA THR A 72 -16.43 -10.63 -8.60
C THR A 72 -17.57 -11.13 -7.74
#